data_AF-A0A960P1D3-F1
#
_entry.id   AF-A0A960P1D3-F1
#
_cell.length_a   1.000
_cell.length_b   1.000
_cell.length_c   1.000
_cell.angle_alpha   90.00
_cell.angle_beta   90.00
_cell.angle_gamma   90.00
#
_symmetry.space_group_name_H-M   'P 1'
#
loop_
_entity.id
_entity.type
_entity.pdbx_description
1 polymer ?
#
loop_
_entity_poly.entity_id
_entity_poly.type
_entity_poly.pdbx_seq_one_letter_code
_entity_poly.pdbx_strand_id
1 'polypeptide(L)'
;MRYVKNLTLIALLAFVPSLASAGDLGPLEPLADLHRAVRESLGLPEPLIVRLLEQGAPDEHLPVIGLIAERAHVSPEKVFDLHRGGLSWIDVSIRLGVGPEIFYVPIERDPGPPYGKAWGYYKKTPRSKWNTIRLSDREVVDLANLSLCVHRYGVSADDVLALRRNGEGFAQIHGQLAHGGKSNAPGQADKGKPGKGSKKDKGKGKEKGKGHGAA
;
A
#
# COMPACT_ATOMS: atom_id res chain seq x y z
N MET A 1 40.39 -71.89 -16.84
CA MET A 1 40.43 -70.72 -15.93
C MET A 1 40.78 -69.45 -16.71
N ARG A 2 39.81 -68.61 -17.09
CA ARG A 2 39.99 -67.16 -17.34
C ARG A 2 38.64 -66.48 -17.12
N TYR A 3 38.47 -65.87 -15.94
CA TYR A 3 37.35 -65.00 -15.59
C TYR A 3 37.57 -63.65 -16.29
N VAL A 4 36.67 -63.25 -17.18
CA VAL A 4 36.60 -61.86 -17.68
C VAL A 4 35.64 -61.11 -16.77
N LYS A 5 36.18 -60.21 -15.94
CA LYS A 5 35.41 -59.32 -15.07
C LYS A 5 34.92 -58.16 -15.92
N ASN A 6 33.62 -58.09 -16.19
CA ASN A 6 32.99 -56.91 -16.75
C ASN A 6 32.98 -55.83 -15.66
N LEU A 7 33.85 -54.83 -15.79
CA LEU A 7 33.93 -53.68 -14.90
C LEU A 7 32.99 -52.60 -15.45
N THR A 8 31.74 -52.60 -14.99
CA THR A 8 30.79 -51.51 -15.28
C THR A 8 31.20 -50.30 -14.44
N LEU A 9 31.80 -49.30 -15.07
CA LEU A 9 32.17 -48.04 -14.44
C LEU A 9 30.89 -47.21 -14.23
N ILE A 10 30.34 -47.23 -13.01
CA ILE A 10 29.27 -46.31 -12.62
C ILE A 10 29.91 -44.94 -12.40
N ALA A 11 29.72 -44.04 -13.35
CA ALA A 11 30.05 -42.63 -13.17
C ALA A 11 29.06 -42.03 -12.15
N LEU A 12 29.49 -41.92 -10.90
CA LEU A 12 28.76 -41.21 -9.86
C LEU A 12 28.91 -39.70 -10.14
N LEU A 13 27.96 -39.13 -10.88
CA LEU A 13 27.80 -37.68 -11.00
C LEU A 13 27.44 -37.15 -9.60
N ALA A 14 28.44 -36.68 -8.87
CA ALA A 14 28.22 -35.87 -7.68
C ALA A 14 27.49 -34.60 -8.13
N PHE A 15 26.18 -34.55 -7.89
CA PHE A 15 25.42 -33.31 -7.92
C PHE A 15 25.90 -32.50 -6.72
N VAL A 16 26.93 -31.68 -6.93
CA VAL A 16 27.28 -30.61 -6.01
C VAL A 16 26.17 -29.58 -6.21
N PRO A 17 25.25 -29.36 -5.24
CA PRO A 17 24.37 -28.21 -5.33
C PRO A 17 25.30 -27.00 -5.35
N SER A 18 25.37 -26.34 -6.50
CA SER A 18 25.97 -25.03 -6.62
C SER A 18 25.27 -24.17 -5.59
N LEU A 19 25.99 -23.78 -4.55
CA LEU A 19 25.52 -22.78 -3.60
C LEU A 19 25.35 -21.52 -4.46
N ALA A 20 24.12 -21.27 -4.91
CA ALA A 20 23.79 -20.08 -5.65
C ALA A 20 24.31 -18.91 -4.82
N SER A 21 25.20 -18.14 -5.45
CA SER A 21 25.78 -16.93 -4.89
C SER A 21 24.70 -16.12 -4.19
N ALA A 22 24.95 -15.73 -2.94
CA ALA A 22 24.12 -14.81 -2.16
C ALA A 22 24.20 -13.38 -2.71
N GLY A 23 23.97 -13.22 -4.02
CA GLY A 23 24.22 -12.01 -4.79
C GLY A 23 23.40 -11.90 -6.07
N ASP A 24 22.23 -12.53 -6.11
CA ASP A 24 21.23 -12.34 -7.18
C ASP A 24 19.81 -12.47 -6.63
N LEU A 25 19.40 -11.52 -5.79
CA LEU A 25 17.98 -11.22 -5.59
C LEU A 25 17.62 -10.15 -6.64
N GLY A 26 17.25 -10.59 -7.84
CA GLY A 26 16.49 -9.78 -8.78
C GLY A 26 15.24 -9.18 -8.12
N PRO A 27 14.55 -8.22 -8.76
CA PRO A 27 13.58 -7.32 -8.13
C PRO A 27 12.67 -8.07 -7.17
N LEU A 28 12.84 -7.83 -5.88
CA LEU A 28 12.05 -8.49 -4.85
C LEU A 28 10.58 -8.15 -5.10
N GLU A 29 9.86 -9.19 -5.48
CA GLU A 29 8.47 -9.24 -5.92
C GLU A 29 7.57 -8.21 -5.22
N PRO A 30 6.61 -7.56 -5.91
CA PRO A 30 5.70 -6.59 -5.30
C PRO A 30 4.97 -7.08 -4.02
N LEU A 31 4.85 -8.40 -3.84
CA LEU A 31 4.38 -9.05 -2.62
C LEU A 31 5.32 -8.87 -1.42
N ALA A 32 6.64 -8.92 -1.63
CA ALA A 32 7.63 -8.72 -0.59
C ALA A 32 7.54 -7.31 0.02
N ASP A 33 7.22 -6.30 -0.79
CA ASP A 33 7.02 -4.94 -0.29
C ASP A 33 5.69 -4.77 0.44
N LEU A 34 4.62 -5.46 0.01
CA LEU A 34 3.38 -5.54 0.78
C LEU A 34 3.62 -6.21 2.15
N HIS A 35 4.27 -7.38 2.19
CA HIS A 35 4.58 -8.09 3.45
C HIS A 35 5.47 -7.25 4.37
N ARG A 36 6.46 -6.55 3.80
CA ARG A 36 7.29 -5.59 4.53
C ARG A 36 6.45 -4.46 5.12
N ALA A 37 5.56 -3.85 4.33
CA ALA A 37 4.69 -2.77 4.79
C ALA A 37 3.78 -3.22 5.93
N VAL A 38 3.21 -4.44 5.83
CA VAL A 38 2.39 -5.06 6.87
C VAL A 38 3.20 -5.28 8.15
N ARG A 39 4.40 -5.86 8.05
CA ARG A 39 5.27 -6.11 9.21
C ARG A 39 5.68 -4.83 9.93
N GLU A 40 6.05 -3.81 9.17
CA GLU A 40 6.59 -2.55 9.72
C GLU A 40 5.50 -1.61 10.24
N SER A 41 4.33 -1.56 9.58
CA SER A 41 3.25 -0.63 9.95
C SER A 41 2.25 -1.23 10.92
N LEU A 42 1.96 -2.54 10.80
CA LEU A 42 0.91 -3.22 11.58
C LEU A 42 1.50 -4.22 12.58
N GLY A 43 2.83 -4.36 12.63
CA GLY A 43 3.51 -5.17 13.63
C GLY A 43 3.30 -6.69 13.48
N LEU A 44 2.93 -7.17 12.28
CA LEU A 44 2.76 -8.60 12.00
C LEU A 44 4.14 -9.24 11.73
N PRO A 45 4.70 -10.04 12.65
CA PRO A 45 6.02 -10.62 12.44
C PRO A 45 6.00 -11.65 11.30
N GLU A 46 7.13 -11.81 10.61
CA GLU A 46 7.25 -12.71 9.44
C GLU A 46 6.72 -14.13 9.68
N PRO A 47 7.03 -14.81 10.81
CA PRO A 47 6.51 -16.15 11.04
C PRO A 47 4.98 -16.20 11.17
N LEU A 48 4.35 -15.10 11.56
CA LEU A 48 2.89 -15.00 11.61
C LEU A 48 2.30 -14.79 10.21
N ILE A 49 2.92 -13.94 9.39
CA ILE A 49 2.51 -13.75 7.99
C ILE A 49 2.51 -15.10 7.26
N VAL A 50 3.63 -15.84 7.34
CA VAL A 50 3.75 -17.17 6.72
C VAL A 50 2.63 -18.10 7.17
N ARG A 51 2.36 -18.20 8.49
CA ARG A 51 1.27 -19.03 9.00
C ARG A 51 -0.10 -18.64 8.46
N LEU A 52 -0.40 -17.35 8.38
CA LEU A 52 -1.70 -16.87 7.86
C LEU A 52 -1.85 -17.24 6.38
N LEU A 53 -0.78 -17.09 5.58
CA LEU A 53 -0.77 -17.46 4.17
C LEU A 53 -0.93 -18.98 3.99
N GLU A 54 -0.23 -19.80 4.78
CA GLU A 54 -0.38 -21.27 4.79
C GLU A 54 -1.79 -21.72 5.16
N GLN A 55 -2.48 -20.95 6.02
CA GLN A 55 -3.87 -21.17 6.38
C GLN A 55 -4.87 -20.64 5.32
N GLY A 56 -4.38 -20.09 4.21
CA GLY A 56 -5.17 -19.65 3.07
C GLY A 56 -5.60 -18.18 3.10
N ALA A 57 -4.98 -17.33 3.92
CA ALA A 57 -5.21 -15.89 3.84
C ALA A 57 -4.62 -15.34 2.53
N PRO A 58 -5.40 -14.62 1.69
CA PRO A 58 -4.84 -13.89 0.57
C PRO A 58 -3.91 -12.76 1.04
N ASP A 59 -2.87 -12.43 0.27
CA ASP A 59 -1.90 -11.39 0.64
C ASP A 59 -2.55 -10.03 0.92
N GLU A 60 -3.49 -9.60 0.07
CA GLU A 60 -4.20 -8.33 0.23
C GLU A 60 -5.13 -8.31 1.46
N HIS A 61 -5.38 -9.45 2.11
CA HIS A 61 -6.18 -9.50 3.34
C HIS A 61 -5.32 -9.26 4.59
N LEU A 62 -3.99 -9.40 4.51
CA LEU A 62 -3.08 -9.18 5.64
C LEU A 62 -3.22 -7.78 6.27
N PRO A 63 -3.38 -6.68 5.49
CA PRO A 63 -3.65 -5.36 6.07
C PRO A 63 -4.96 -5.29 6.84
N VAL A 64 -6.02 -5.97 6.40
CA VAL A 64 -7.31 -6.01 7.12
C VAL A 64 -7.14 -6.72 8.45
N ILE A 65 -6.49 -7.89 8.43
CA ILE A 65 -6.23 -8.71 9.62
C ILE A 65 -5.44 -7.90 10.65
N GLY A 66 -4.33 -7.29 10.22
CA GLY A 66 -3.48 -6.50 11.09
C GLY A 66 -4.17 -5.26 11.64
N LEU A 67 -4.88 -4.51 10.80
CA LEU A 67 -5.60 -3.30 11.22
C LEU A 67 -6.68 -3.61 12.27
N ILE A 68 -7.49 -4.66 12.05
CA ILE A 68 -8.51 -5.05 13.05
C ILE A 68 -7.82 -5.53 14.33
N ALA A 69 -6.79 -6.36 14.24
CA ALA A 69 -6.08 -6.91 15.40
C ALA A 69 -5.45 -5.82 16.27
N GLU A 70 -4.79 -4.84 15.65
CA GLU A 70 -4.19 -3.69 16.31
C GLU A 70 -5.25 -2.88 17.05
N ARG A 71 -6.36 -2.53 16.39
CA ARG A 71 -7.41 -1.66 16.96
C ARG A 71 -8.27 -2.35 18.01
N ALA A 72 -8.49 -3.66 17.87
CA ALA A 72 -9.26 -4.45 18.82
C ALA A 72 -8.40 -5.05 19.93
N HIS A 73 -7.08 -4.88 19.88
CA HIS A 73 -6.11 -5.46 20.83
C HIS A 73 -6.26 -6.98 20.99
N VAL A 74 -6.38 -7.69 19.86
CA VAL A 74 -6.46 -9.17 19.81
C VAL A 74 -5.40 -9.75 18.89
N SER A 75 -5.20 -11.07 18.92
CA SER A 75 -4.27 -11.71 18.00
C SER A 75 -4.77 -11.67 16.54
N PRO A 76 -3.88 -11.47 15.56
CA PRO A 76 -4.21 -11.57 14.13
C PRO A 76 -4.84 -12.91 13.76
N GLU A 77 -4.40 -14.02 14.36
CA GLU A 77 -4.99 -15.34 14.13
C GLU A 77 -6.48 -15.38 14.53
N LYS A 78 -6.85 -14.76 15.65
CA LYS A 78 -8.26 -14.69 16.08
C LYS A 78 -9.12 -13.93 15.07
N VAL A 79 -8.58 -12.85 14.50
CA VAL A 79 -9.28 -12.07 13.46
C VAL A 79 -9.50 -12.94 12.22
N PHE A 80 -8.45 -13.63 11.76
CA PHE A 80 -8.54 -14.48 10.58
C PHE A 80 -9.45 -15.70 10.80
N ASP A 81 -9.42 -16.32 11.98
CA ASP A 81 -10.29 -17.45 12.33
C ASP A 81 -11.77 -17.08 12.30
N LEU A 82 -12.13 -15.87 12.76
CA LEU A 82 -13.50 -15.39 12.70
C LEU A 82 -13.98 -15.20 11.24
N HIS A 83 -13.11 -14.66 10.38
CA HIS A 83 -13.42 -14.51 8.96
C HIS A 83 -13.53 -15.85 8.25
N ARG A 84 -12.56 -16.75 8.47
CA ARG A 84 -12.56 -18.12 7.96
C ARG A 84 -13.78 -18.92 8.44
N GLY A 85 -14.31 -18.59 9.61
CA GLY A 85 -15.58 -19.11 10.14
C GLY A 85 -16.85 -18.58 9.45
N GLY A 86 -16.71 -17.76 8.40
CA GLY A 86 -17.81 -17.28 7.56
C GLY A 86 -18.32 -15.87 7.86
N LEU A 87 -17.69 -15.14 8.79
CA LEU A 87 -18.03 -13.74 9.02
C LEU A 87 -17.38 -12.85 7.96
N SER A 88 -18.13 -11.85 7.47
CA SER A 88 -17.56 -10.78 6.66
C SER A 88 -16.55 -9.98 7.48
N TRP A 89 -15.59 -9.30 6.85
CA TRP A 89 -14.61 -8.47 7.54
C TRP A 89 -15.25 -7.38 8.40
N ILE A 90 -16.37 -6.81 7.93
CA ILE A 90 -17.11 -5.82 8.69
C ILE A 90 -17.76 -6.45 9.93
N ASP A 91 -18.32 -7.65 9.82
CA ASP A 91 -18.89 -8.36 10.97
C ASP A 91 -17.82 -8.82 11.96
N VAL A 92 -16.64 -9.22 11.48
CA VAL A 92 -15.48 -9.53 12.34
C VAL A 92 -15.09 -8.29 13.15
N SER A 93 -14.95 -7.13 12.49
CA SER A 93 -14.59 -5.88 13.17
C SER A 93 -15.60 -5.51 14.27
N ILE A 94 -16.90 -5.53 13.94
CA ILE A 94 -17.99 -5.20 14.86
C ILE A 94 -18.04 -6.20 16.02
N ARG A 95 -17.89 -7.51 15.74
CA ARG A 95 -17.87 -8.56 16.77
C ARG A 95 -16.72 -8.40 17.75
N LEU A 96 -15.60 -7.84 17.30
CA LEU A 96 -14.43 -7.53 18.12
C LEU A 96 -14.49 -6.13 18.77
N GLY A 97 -15.60 -5.40 18.60
CA GLY A 97 -15.84 -4.12 19.26
C GLY A 97 -15.23 -2.92 18.55
N VAL A 98 -14.77 -3.06 17.30
CA VAL A 98 -14.22 -1.97 16.49
C VAL A 98 -15.15 -1.67 15.31
N GLY A 99 -15.55 -0.41 15.16
CA GLY A 99 -16.50 -0.04 14.12
C GLY A 99 -15.84 0.27 12.77
N PRO A 100 -16.65 0.54 11.73
CA PRO A 100 -16.17 0.83 10.38
C PRO A 100 -15.23 2.04 10.30
N GLU A 101 -15.21 2.91 11.30
CA GLU A 101 -14.32 4.07 11.37
C GLU A 101 -12.83 3.74 11.20
N ILE A 102 -12.40 2.51 11.53
CA ILE A 102 -10.99 2.12 11.42
C ILE A 102 -10.52 2.06 9.97
N PHE A 103 -11.44 1.83 9.02
CA PHE A 103 -11.15 1.75 7.58
C PHE A 103 -11.29 3.10 6.87
N TYR A 104 -11.67 4.16 7.58
CA TYR A 104 -11.87 5.47 6.96
C TYR A 104 -10.53 6.14 6.65
N VAL A 105 -10.30 6.41 5.37
CA VAL A 105 -9.20 7.25 4.89
C VAL A 105 -9.79 8.56 4.34
N PRO A 106 -9.34 9.74 4.81
CA PRO A 106 -9.73 11.01 4.22
C PRO A 106 -9.28 11.11 2.76
N ILE A 107 -10.16 11.55 1.87
CA ILE A 107 -9.89 11.72 0.43
C ILE A 107 -10.35 13.13 0.04
N GLU A 108 -9.53 13.88 -0.69
CA GLU A 108 -9.85 15.26 -1.08
C GLU A 108 -10.74 15.31 -2.33
N ARG A 109 -10.47 14.44 -3.31
CA ARG A 109 -11.21 14.39 -4.59
C ARG A 109 -12.16 13.20 -4.60
N ASP A 110 -13.12 13.22 -5.52
CA ASP A 110 -14.01 12.06 -5.70
C ASP A 110 -13.17 10.84 -6.10
N PRO A 111 -13.17 9.77 -5.28
CA PRO A 111 -12.31 8.62 -5.52
C PRO A 111 -12.83 7.73 -6.67
N GLY A 112 -14.05 7.97 -7.19
CA GLY A 112 -14.62 7.20 -8.30
C GLY A 112 -14.65 5.69 -8.02
N PRO A 113 -15.06 4.84 -8.97
CA PRO A 113 -14.98 3.39 -8.79
C PRO A 113 -13.52 2.93 -8.59
N PRO A 114 -13.24 1.88 -7.78
CA PRO A 114 -14.19 1.07 -6.99
C PRO A 114 -14.61 1.70 -5.65
N TYR A 115 -13.97 2.78 -5.21
CA TYR A 115 -14.07 3.32 -3.84
C TYR A 115 -15.23 4.29 -3.61
N GLY A 116 -15.82 4.84 -4.67
CA GLY A 116 -16.84 5.89 -4.60
C GLY A 116 -18.09 5.48 -3.83
N LYS A 117 -18.42 4.19 -3.84
CA LYS A 117 -19.55 3.64 -3.06
C LYS A 117 -19.21 3.61 -1.57
N ALA A 118 -18.12 2.95 -1.19
CA ALA A 118 -17.65 2.86 0.19
C ALA A 118 -17.44 4.24 0.82
N TRP A 119 -16.73 5.13 0.14
CA TRP A 119 -16.49 6.49 0.61
C TRP A 119 -17.78 7.32 0.66
N GLY A 120 -18.68 7.09 -0.29
CA GLY A 120 -20.02 7.67 -0.30
C GLY A 120 -20.82 7.37 0.97
N TYR A 121 -20.66 6.19 1.56
CA TYR A 121 -21.30 5.88 2.86
C TYR A 121 -20.78 6.77 3.98
N TYR A 122 -19.47 6.96 4.10
CA TYR A 122 -18.88 7.81 5.13
C TYR A 122 -19.25 9.28 4.96
N LYS A 123 -19.29 9.78 3.71
CA LYS A 123 -19.65 11.17 3.42
C LYS A 123 -21.12 11.48 3.73
N LYS A 124 -22.03 10.54 3.46
CA LYS A 124 -23.48 10.72 3.63
C LYS A 124 -23.97 10.39 5.05
N THR A 125 -23.18 9.65 5.81
CA THR A 125 -23.55 9.20 7.17
C THR A 125 -22.87 10.09 8.21
N PRO A 126 -23.61 10.75 9.11
CA PRO A 126 -23.01 11.47 10.23
C PRO A 126 -22.07 10.56 11.03
N ARG A 127 -20.96 11.10 11.53
CA ARG A 127 -19.92 10.32 12.22
C ARG A 127 -20.46 9.50 13.41
N SER A 128 -21.47 10.02 14.11
CA SER A 128 -22.15 9.32 15.22
C SER A 128 -22.94 8.07 14.81
N LYS A 129 -23.15 7.85 13.50
CA LYS A 129 -23.87 6.71 12.92
C LYS A 129 -22.96 5.83 12.05
N TRP A 130 -21.64 5.99 12.11
CA TRP A 130 -20.73 5.19 11.28
C TRP A 130 -20.78 3.70 11.59
N ASN A 131 -21.19 3.30 12.79
CA ASN A 131 -21.47 1.92 13.14
C ASN A 131 -22.60 1.26 12.32
N THR A 132 -23.43 2.03 11.61
CA THR A 132 -24.46 1.50 10.71
C THR A 132 -23.97 1.34 9.27
N ILE A 133 -22.74 1.77 8.95
CA ILE A 133 -22.17 1.62 7.61
C ILE A 133 -22.02 0.13 7.29
N ARG A 134 -22.35 -0.22 6.03
CA ARG A 134 -22.20 -1.57 5.50
C ARG A 134 -21.18 -1.52 4.38
N LEU A 135 -20.11 -2.28 4.55
CA LEU A 135 -19.06 -2.47 3.57
C LEU A 135 -19.02 -3.94 3.17
N SER A 136 -18.82 -4.20 1.89
CA SER A 136 -18.46 -5.53 1.41
C SER A 136 -17.02 -5.88 1.79
N ASP A 137 -16.68 -7.16 1.80
CA ASP A 137 -15.30 -7.61 2.09
C ASP A 137 -14.28 -6.97 1.14
N ARG A 138 -14.64 -6.85 -0.14
CA ARG A 138 -13.79 -6.18 -1.13
C ARG A 138 -13.55 -4.72 -0.78
N GLU A 139 -14.58 -3.98 -0.36
CA GLU A 139 -14.44 -2.58 0.05
C GLU A 139 -13.58 -2.46 1.31
N VAL A 140 -13.69 -3.39 2.26
CA VAL A 140 -12.85 -3.41 3.47
C VAL A 140 -11.39 -3.70 3.11
N VAL A 141 -11.13 -4.69 2.25
CA VAL A 141 -9.78 -5.01 1.74
C VAL A 141 -9.18 -3.81 1.02
N ASP A 142 -9.93 -3.20 0.11
CA ASP A 142 -9.48 -2.04 -0.65
C ASP A 142 -9.15 -0.85 0.28
N LEU A 143 -9.99 -0.55 1.28
CA LEU A 143 -9.75 0.55 2.23
C LEU A 143 -8.58 0.27 3.19
N ALA A 144 -8.42 -0.97 3.66
CA ALA A 144 -7.31 -1.32 4.54
C ALA A 144 -5.96 -1.21 3.83
N ASN A 145 -5.86 -1.67 2.58
CA ASN A 145 -4.65 -1.51 1.77
C ASN A 145 -4.37 -0.04 1.44
N LEU A 146 -5.40 0.75 1.10
CA LEU A 146 -5.26 2.19 0.92
C LEU A 146 -4.70 2.87 2.18
N SER A 147 -5.28 2.55 3.34
CA SER A 147 -4.81 3.06 4.64
C SER A 147 -3.36 2.68 4.90
N LEU A 148 -2.97 1.44 4.61
CA LEU A 148 -1.59 0.97 4.77
C LEU A 148 -0.63 1.74 3.86
N CYS A 149 -0.99 1.97 2.59
CA CYS A 149 -0.16 2.74 1.66
C CYS A 149 0.06 4.18 2.15
N VAL A 150 -1.04 4.87 2.52
CA VAL A 150 -0.97 6.25 3.04
C VAL A 150 -0.12 6.31 4.30
N HIS A 151 -0.32 5.39 5.24
CA HIS A 151 0.44 5.35 6.48
C HIS A 151 1.92 5.02 6.27
N ARG A 152 2.24 3.97 5.50
CA ARG A 152 3.61 3.48 5.34
C ARG A 152 4.49 4.42 4.53
N TYR A 153 3.94 5.01 3.47
CA TYR A 153 4.72 5.79 2.50
C TYR A 153 4.52 7.30 2.62
N GLY A 154 3.58 7.77 3.44
CA GLY A 154 3.32 9.20 3.63
C GLY A 154 2.78 9.90 2.38
N VAL A 155 2.17 9.14 1.47
CA VAL A 155 1.55 9.64 0.23
C VAL A 155 0.09 10.02 0.44
N SER A 156 -0.49 10.80 -0.46
CA SER A 156 -1.92 11.11 -0.40
C SER A 156 -2.76 9.90 -0.81
N ALA A 157 -4.00 9.82 -0.29
CA ALA A 157 -4.95 8.80 -0.73
C ALA A 157 -5.23 8.93 -2.24
N ASP A 158 -5.32 10.15 -2.76
CA ASP A 158 -5.55 10.44 -4.17
C ASP A 158 -4.45 9.86 -5.08
N ASP A 159 -3.17 9.88 -4.66
CA ASP A 159 -2.07 9.29 -5.44
C ASP A 159 -2.17 7.76 -5.51
N VAL A 160 -2.49 7.11 -4.39
CA VAL A 160 -2.69 5.64 -4.34
C VAL A 160 -3.89 5.23 -5.21
N LEU A 161 -4.98 6.01 -5.16
CA LEU A 161 -6.17 5.78 -5.96
C LEU A 161 -5.92 5.97 -7.46
N ALA A 162 -5.05 6.91 -7.83
CA ALA A 162 -4.63 7.09 -9.23
C ALA A 162 -3.92 5.83 -9.76
N LEU A 163 -3.01 5.25 -8.98
CA LEU A 163 -2.36 3.98 -9.34
C LEU A 163 -3.36 2.83 -9.45
N ARG A 164 -4.27 2.70 -8.47
CA ARG A 164 -5.32 1.66 -8.49
C ARG A 164 -6.24 1.78 -9.71
N ARG A 165 -6.61 3.00 -10.12
CA ARG A 165 -7.45 3.24 -11.30
C ARG A 165 -6.79 2.80 -12.61
N ASN A 166 -5.46 2.76 -12.67
CA ASN A 166 -4.71 2.23 -13.80
C ASN A 166 -4.74 0.69 -13.88
N GLY A 167 -5.49 0.02 -12.99
CA GLY A 167 -5.67 -1.43 -12.97
C GLY A 167 -4.66 -2.18 -12.11
N GLU A 168 -3.84 -1.47 -11.33
CA GLU A 168 -2.79 -2.09 -10.53
C GLU A 168 -3.34 -2.80 -9.27
N GLY A 169 -2.81 -4.00 -9.00
CA GLY A 169 -2.99 -4.71 -7.72
C GLY A 169 -2.29 -3.98 -6.57
N PHE A 170 -2.69 -4.22 -5.32
CA PHE A 170 -2.03 -3.52 -4.21
C PHE A 170 -0.59 -3.96 -4.01
N ALA A 171 -0.26 -5.23 -4.31
CA ALA A 171 1.12 -5.68 -4.35
C ALA A 171 1.97 -4.80 -5.28
N GLN A 172 1.52 -4.58 -6.52
CA GLN A 172 2.21 -3.71 -7.49
C GLN A 172 2.33 -2.26 -6.98
N ILE A 173 1.26 -1.72 -6.40
CA ILE A 173 1.27 -0.38 -5.81
C ILE A 173 2.32 -0.28 -4.70
N HIS A 174 2.40 -1.27 -3.80
CA HIS A 174 3.42 -1.33 -2.76
C HIS A 174 4.84 -1.33 -3.34
N GLY A 175 5.09 -2.13 -4.37
CA GLY A 175 6.39 -2.15 -5.06
C GLY A 175 6.75 -0.81 -5.70
N GLN A 176 5.80 -0.16 -6.38
CA GLN A 176 6.04 1.15 -6.97
C GLN A 176 6.34 2.23 -5.92
N LEU A 177 5.55 2.27 -4.84
CA LEU A 177 5.72 3.25 -3.77
C LEU A 177 7.02 3.02 -2.98
N ALA A 178 7.40 1.77 -2.73
CA ALA A 178 8.63 1.41 -2.03
C ALA A 178 9.90 1.82 -2.79
N HIS A 179 9.85 1.83 -4.11
CA HIS A 179 10.99 2.13 -4.98
C HIS A 179 10.98 3.56 -5.55
N GLY A 180 10.14 4.45 -5.01
CA GLY A 180 10.10 5.85 -5.42
C GLY A 180 9.52 6.07 -6.82
N GLY A 181 8.69 5.13 -7.30
CA GLY A 181 7.88 5.29 -8.49
C GLY A 181 7.03 6.55 -8.34
N LYS A 182 7.33 7.56 -9.16
CA LYS A 182 6.50 8.77 -9.23
C LYS A 182 5.17 8.36 -9.82
N SER A 183 4.09 8.55 -9.06
CA SER A 183 2.74 8.53 -9.61
C SER A 183 2.72 9.46 -10.83
N ASN A 184 2.48 8.93 -12.03
CA ASN A 184 2.26 9.72 -13.24
C ASN A 184 0.88 10.43 -13.21
N ALA A 185 0.47 10.91 -12.03
CA ALA A 185 -0.75 11.66 -11.85
C ALA A 185 -0.53 13.11 -12.31
N PRO A 186 -1.36 13.65 -13.20
CA PRO A 186 -1.33 15.07 -13.50
C PRO A 186 -1.89 15.85 -12.29
N GLY A 187 -0.98 16.46 -11.54
CA GLY A 187 -1.25 17.67 -10.76
C GLY A 187 -1.42 17.52 -9.25
N GLN A 188 -0.33 17.85 -8.53
CA GLN A 188 -0.40 18.97 -7.60
C GLN A 188 0.96 19.67 -7.49
N ALA A 189 0.94 20.97 -7.79
CA ALA A 189 2.07 21.87 -7.69
C ALA A 189 2.59 21.94 -6.25
N ASP A 190 3.92 21.96 -6.17
CA ASP A 190 4.76 22.31 -5.02
C ASP A 190 4.15 23.48 -4.23
N LYS A 191 3.65 23.19 -3.02
CA LYS A 191 3.23 24.23 -2.06
C LYS A 191 4.50 24.88 -1.52
N GLY A 192 4.81 26.02 -2.12
CA GLY A 192 5.98 26.84 -1.86
C GLY A 192 6.28 27.12 -0.39
N LYS A 193 7.57 27.10 -0.07
CA LYS A 193 8.15 27.67 1.14
C LYS A 193 7.87 29.19 1.20
N PRO A 194 7.55 29.75 2.37
CA PRO A 194 7.41 31.19 2.52
C PRO A 194 8.81 31.84 2.47
N GLY A 195 9.00 32.71 1.48
CA GLY A 195 10.21 33.52 1.33
C GLY A 195 10.37 34.51 2.48
N LYS A 196 11.57 34.52 3.06
CA LYS A 196 12.02 35.54 4.02
C LYS A 196 12.89 36.55 3.25
N GLY A 197 12.54 37.83 3.30
CA GLY A 197 13.33 38.95 2.74
C GLY A 197 14.76 39.00 3.28
N SER A 198 15.69 39.83 2.78
CA SER A 198 15.57 41.18 2.25
C SER A 198 16.92 41.59 1.63
N LYS A 199 16.96 42.46 0.60
CA LYS A 199 17.75 43.72 0.63
C LYS A 199 17.58 44.58 -0.62
N LYS A 200 17.46 45.89 -0.36
CA LYS A 200 17.49 47.05 -1.27
C LYS A 200 18.85 47.23 -1.93
N ASP A 201 18.85 47.78 -3.15
CA ASP A 201 19.52 49.04 -3.53
C ASP A 201 18.99 49.50 -4.91
N LYS A 202 18.23 50.60 -5.03
CA LYS A 202 18.67 52.00 -5.27
C LYS A 202 19.67 52.18 -6.43
N GLY A 203 19.15 52.62 -7.58
CA GLY A 203 19.90 53.25 -8.67
C GLY A 203 19.00 54.13 -9.54
N LYS A 204 19.22 55.45 -9.49
CA LYS A 204 18.51 56.52 -10.22
C LYS A 204 18.96 56.57 -11.69
N GLY A 205 18.04 56.98 -12.58
CA GLY A 205 18.37 57.49 -13.92
C GLY A 205 17.15 58.08 -14.62
N LYS A 206 16.99 59.41 -14.57
CA LYS A 206 16.06 60.22 -15.38
C LYS A 206 16.62 60.32 -16.80
N GLU A 207 15.77 60.29 -17.84
CA GLU A 207 15.66 61.43 -18.77
C GLU A 207 14.42 61.39 -19.68
N LYS A 208 14.04 62.60 -20.10
CA LYS A 208 12.82 62.98 -20.82
C LYS A 208 13.04 62.94 -22.34
N GLY A 209 11.98 62.69 -23.11
CA GLY A 209 11.91 62.99 -24.54
C GLY A 209 10.47 63.22 -25.00
N LYS A 210 10.15 64.45 -25.42
CA LYS A 210 8.87 64.96 -25.96
C LYS A 210 8.78 64.74 -27.48
N GLY A 211 7.55 64.69 -28.01
CA GLY A 211 7.20 65.07 -29.41
C GLY A 211 6.06 64.23 -29.99
N HIS A 212 4.83 64.76 -30.12
CA HIS A 212 4.16 65.26 -31.35
C HIS A 212 4.05 64.18 -32.46
N GLY A 213 2.91 63.78 -33.02
CA GLY A 213 1.66 64.47 -33.36
C GLY A 213 1.33 64.19 -34.84
N ALA A 214 0.06 64.36 -35.24
CA ALA A 214 -0.52 64.22 -36.60
C ALA A 214 -0.79 62.78 -37.08
N ALA A 215 -1.88 62.46 -37.77
CA ALA A 215 -3.15 63.12 -38.07
C ALA A 215 -4.12 62.00 -38.51
#